data_AF-A0A840N0M4-F1
#
_entry.id   AF-A0A840N0M4-F1
#
_cell.length_a   1.000
_cell.length_b   1.000
_cell.length_c   1.000
_cell.angle_alpha   90.00
_cell.angle_beta   90.00
_cell.angle_gamma   90.00
#
_symmetry.space_group_name_H-M   'P 1'
#
loop_
_entity.id
_entity.type
_entity.pdbx_description
1 polymer ?
#
loop_
_entity_poly.entity_id
_entity_poly.type
_entity_poly.pdbx_seq_one_letter_code
_entity_poly.pdbx_strand_id
1 'polypeptide(L)' 'MEFTALFLAVTVVMLVAWRGSRSLTLALSAVVLIACVATYLHHATDTLKLSF' A
#
# COMPACT_ATOMS: atom_id res chain seq x y z
N MET A 1 -9.82 9.21 3.23
CA MET A 1 -9.68 8.90 1.78
C MET A 1 -8.48 7.97 1.49
N GLU A 2 -7.52 7.82 2.42
CA GLU A 2 -6.30 7.02 2.22
C GLU A 2 -6.57 5.52 1.97
N PHE A 3 -7.48 4.91 2.73
CA PHE A 3 -7.88 3.50 2.52
C PHE A 3 -8.46 3.23 1.12
N THR A 4 -9.21 4.19 0.55
CA THR A 4 -9.76 4.06 -0.82
C THR A 4 -8.65 4.04 -1.86
N ALA A 5 -7.60 4.85 -1.69
CA ALA A 5 -6.45 4.86 -2.58
C ALA A 5 -5.64 3.55 -2.49
N LEU A 6 -5.42 3.03 -1.28
CA LEU A 6 -4.74 1.74 -1.07
C LEU A 6 -5.54 0.59 -1.70
N PHE A 7 -6.87 0.58 -1.55
CA PHE A 7 -7.74 -0.41 -2.18
C PHE A 7 -7.63 -0.39 -3.72
N LEU A 8 -7.66 0.80 -4.31
CA LEU A 8 -7.48 0.96 -5.76
C LEU A 8 -6.11 0.47 -6.20
N ALA A 9 -5.06 0.82 -5.46
CA ALA A 9 -3.69 0.39 -5.77
C ALA A 9 -3.56 -1.14 -5.75
N VAL A 10 -4.07 -1.83 -4.72
CA VAL A 10 -4.10 -3.29 -4.64
C VAL A 10 -4.88 -3.90 -5.82
N THR A 11 -6.01 -3.30 -6.19
CA THR A 11 -6.82 -3.76 -7.33
C THR A 11 -6.04 -3.69 -8.65
N VAL A 12 -5.28 -2.61 -8.88
CA VAL A 12 -4.39 -2.50 -10.04
C VAL A 12 -3.31 -3.56 -10.01
N VAL A 13 -2.70 -3.83 -8.84
CA VAL A 13 -1.71 -4.91 -8.71
C VAL A 13 -2.31 -6.26 -9.09
N MET A 14 -3.54 -6.57 -8.66
CA MET A 14 -4.23 -7.81 -9.02
C MET A 14 -4.49 -7.91 -10.53
N LEU A 15 -4.90 -6.82 -11.17
CA LEU A 15 -5.08 -6.78 -12.64
C LEU A 15 -3.76 -7.01 -13.38
N VAL A 16 -2.66 -6.42 -12.90
CA VAL A 16 -1.33 -6.62 -13.50
C VAL A 16 -0.83 -8.05 -13.27
N ALA A 17 -1.05 -8.61 -12.07
CA ALA A 17 -0.76 -10.00 -11.75
C ALA A 17 -1.51 -10.97 -12.64
N TRP A 18 -2.80 -10.71 -12.89
CA TRP A 18 -3.64 -11.50 -13.79
C TRP A 18 -3.12 -11.49 -15.23
N ARG A 19 -2.59 -10.34 -15.69
CA ARG A 19 -2.09 -10.17 -17.06
C ARG A 19 -0.69 -10.77 -17.28
N GLY A 20 -0.03 -11.26 -16.23
CA GLY A 20 1.11 -12.19 -16.32
C GLY A 20 2.52 -11.59 -16.22
N SER A 21 2.67 -10.27 -16.06
CA SER A 21 4.01 -9.66 -15.92
C SER A 21 4.52 -9.77 -14.48
N ARG A 22 5.21 -10.88 -14.18
CA ARG A 22 5.69 -11.20 -12.82
C ARG A 22 6.59 -10.11 -12.23
N SER A 23 7.51 -9.55 -13.02
CA SER A 23 8.42 -8.49 -12.55
C SER A 23 7.66 -7.20 -12.19
N LEU A 24 6.68 -6.82 -13.02
CA LEU A 24 5.85 -5.64 -12.76
C LEU A 24 4.96 -5.84 -11.53
N THR A 25 4.38 -7.03 -11.37
CA THR A 25 3.59 -7.38 -10.19
C THR A 25 4.40 -7.28 -8.91
N LEU A 26 5.63 -7.79 -8.90
CA LEU A 26 6.52 -7.71 -7.74
C LEU A 26 6.88 -6.27 -7.40
N ALA A 27 7.24 -5.46 -8.40
CA ALA A 27 7.55 -4.05 -8.20
C ALA A 27 6.35 -3.27 -7.63
N LEU A 28 5.17 -3.43 -8.23
CA LEU A 28 3.95 -2.78 -7.76
C LEU A 28 3.53 -3.26 -6.36
N SER A 29 3.69 -4.55 -6.06
CA SER A 29 3.41 -5.11 -4.73
C SER A 29 4.32 -4.49 -3.67
N ALA A 30 5.61 -4.30 -3.98
CA ALA A 30 6.55 -3.66 -3.07
C ALA A 30 6.16 -2.20 -2.79
N VAL A 31 5.78 -1.44 -3.83
CA VAL A 31 5.31 -0.05 -3.68
C VAL A 31 4.05 0.03 -2.81
N VAL A 32 3.07 -0.84 -3.06
CA VAL A 32 1.84 -0.90 -2.26
C VAL A 32 2.14 -1.28 -0.81
N LEU A 33 3.05 -2.22 -0.57
CA LEU A 33 3.45 -2.59 0.78
C LEU A 33 4.06 -1.40 1.54
N ILE A 34 4.95 -0.64 0.90
CA ILE A 34 5.54 0.57 1.51
C ILE A 34 4.45 1.59 1.84
N ALA A 35 3.50 1.82 0.93
CA ALA A 35 2.39 2.73 1.17
C ALA A 35 1.51 2.28 2.36
N CYS A 36 1.18 0.98 2.44
CA CYS A 36 0.44 0.43 3.57
C CYS A 36 1.18 0.62 4.90
N VAL A 37 2.49 0.38 4.93
CA VAL A 37 3.31 0.58 6.14
C VAL A 37 3.34 2.06 6.53
N ALA A 38 3.48 2.98 5.57
CA ALA A 38 3.47 4.40 5.84
C ALA A 38 2.13 4.86 6.42
N THR A 39 1.01 4.43 5.83
CA THR A 39 -0.35 4.74 6.33
C THR A 39 -0.58 4.10 7.71
N TYR A 40 -0.12 2.86 7.93
CA TYR A 40 -0.19 2.24 9.25
C TYR A 40 0.58 3.06 10.29
N LEU A 41 1.82 3.45 9.99
CA LEU A 41 2.66 4.22 10.90
C LEU A 41 2.09 5.62 11.15
N HIS A 42 1.50 6.25 10.13
CA HIS A 42 0.81 7.53 10.24
C HIS A 42 -0.32 7.43 11.26
N HIS A 43 -1.24 6.47 11.09
CA HIS A 43 -2.35 6.28 12.04
C HIS A 43 -1.90 5.75 13.40
N ALA A 44 -0.84 4.93 13.46
CA ALA A 44 -0.26 4.48 14.72
C ALA A 44 0.32 5.65 15.52
N THR A 45 0.91 6.63 14.85
CA THR A 45 1.45 7.86 15.48
C THR A 45 0.34 8.84 15.86
N ASP A 46 -0.77 8.88 15.12
CA ASP A 46 -1.94 9.68 15.51
C ASP A 46 -2.60 9.14 16.80
N THR A 47 -2.55 7.81 17.00
CA THR A 47 -3.19 7.12 18.12
C THR A 47 -2.28 6.99 19.34
N LEU A 48 -1.02 6.61 19.16
CA LEU A 48 0.02 6.79 20.18
C LEU A 48 0.56 8.22 20.04
N LYS A 49 0.02 9.16 20.83
CA LYS A 49 0.66 10.48 21.04
C LYS A 49 2.08 10.27 21.55
N LEU A 50 3.03 10.11 20.63
CA LEU A 50 4.45 10.15 20.89
C LEU A 50 4.76 11.62 21.18
N SER A 51 4.70 11.97 22.46
CA SER A 51 5.21 13.24 22.97
C SER A 51 6.72 13.25 22.78
N PHE A 52 7.17 13.65 21.60
CA PHE A 52 8.50 14.22 21.45
C PHE A 52 8.44 15.70 21.85
#